data_AF-A0A142BAT6-F1
#
_entry.id   AF-A0A142BAT6-F1
#
_cell.length_a   1.000
_cell.length_b   1.000
_cell.length_c   1.000
_cell.angle_alpha   90.00
_cell.angle_beta   90.00
_cell.angle_gamma   90.00
#
_symmetry.space_group_name_H-M   'P 1'
#
loop_
_entity.id
_entity.type
_entity.pdbx_description
1 polymer ?
#
loop_
_entity_poly.entity_id
_entity_poly.type
_entity_poly.pdbx_seq_one_letter_code
_entity_poly.pdbx_strand_id
1 'polypeptide(L)'
;MEIEQLQRILEGALLASNKPLTLEHMMALFPEEEAPDANAFREALVALSESCEGRGFELKQVASGYRFQVRQELATWVGRLWEEKPQRYTRALLETLALIAYRQPITRGEIEEIRGVSVSSNIVRTLQEREWIRVVGHRDVPGRPAMFATTRQFLDYFNLQNLNELPPLSEIRDLEKMAKQLTETPEQGSLEVEPAETTEAVDASEVHEVIDVEEQSAAALFAELDEMEADLPDNFDDLIKKQKVESLEPDEKESSNTESVEDSGDSTESTRKTPEDSL
;
A
#
# COMPACT_ATOMS: atom_id res chain seq x y z
N MET A 1 -14.81 13.53 38.07
CA MET A 1 -15.60 12.79 37.05
C MET A 1 -15.51 11.31 37.39
N GLU A 2 -16.62 10.58 37.38
CA GLU A 2 -16.61 9.13 37.61
C GLU A 2 -15.97 8.39 36.43
N ILE A 3 -15.24 7.30 36.69
CA ILE A 3 -14.53 6.52 35.66
C ILE A 3 -15.50 6.00 34.59
N GLU A 4 -16.68 5.53 34.99
CA GLU A 4 -17.72 5.05 34.06
C GLU A 4 -18.20 6.15 33.11
N GLN A 5 -18.30 7.39 33.58
CA GLN A 5 -18.70 8.52 32.74
C GLN A 5 -17.59 8.84 31.72
N LEU A 6 -16.33 8.83 32.16
CA LEU A 6 -15.19 9.04 31.29
C LEU A 6 -15.12 7.95 30.21
N GLN A 7 -15.30 6.67 30.57
CA GLN A 7 -15.34 5.56 29.61
C GLN A 7 -16.36 5.78 28.50
N ARG A 8 -17.59 6.19 28.83
CA ARG A 8 -18.64 6.44 27.82
C ARG A 8 -18.27 7.58 26.86
N ILE A 9 -17.62 8.61 27.38
CA ILE A 9 -17.14 9.74 26.56
C ILE A 9 -16.04 9.26 25.61
N LEU A 10 -15.06 8.49 26.12
CA LEU A 10 -13.98 7.94 25.30
C LEU A 10 -14.49 6.94 24.27
N GLU A 11 -15.42 6.06 24.65
CA GLU A 11 -16.08 5.12 23.75
C GLU A 11 -16.77 5.88 22.61
N GLY A 12 -17.57 6.91 22.93
CA GLY A 12 -18.23 7.75 21.95
C GLY A 12 -17.26 8.47 21.02
N ALA A 13 -16.17 9.04 21.56
CA ALA A 13 -15.15 9.73 20.78
C ALA A 13 -14.40 8.79 19.83
N LEU A 14 -14.01 7.61 20.32
CA LEU A 14 -13.32 6.59 19.54
C LEU A 14 -14.21 5.98 18.46
N LEU A 15 -15.51 5.82 18.73
CA LEU A 15 -16.49 5.34 17.76
C LEU A 15 -16.79 6.38 16.67
N ALA A 16 -16.80 7.66 17.02
CA ALA A 16 -17.04 8.76 16.08
C ALA A 16 -15.81 9.08 15.20
N SER A 17 -14.60 8.71 15.65
CA SER A 17 -13.36 8.99 14.93
C SER A 17 -13.07 7.94 13.86
N ASN A 18 -12.77 8.41 12.64
CA ASN A 18 -12.30 7.57 11.54
C ASN A 18 -10.78 7.32 11.57
N LYS A 19 -10.05 7.87 12.56
CA LYS A 19 -8.60 7.74 12.72
C LYS A 19 -8.24 7.40 14.17
N PRO A 20 -7.08 6.78 14.43
CA PRO A 20 -6.58 6.61 15.79
C PRO A 20 -6.52 7.95 16.53
N LEU A 21 -6.96 7.97 17.78
CA LEU A 21 -6.92 9.15 18.65
C LEU A 21 -5.77 9.05 19.65
N THR A 22 -4.95 10.09 19.73
CA THR A 22 -3.90 10.20 20.75
C THR A 22 -4.51 10.56 22.11
N LEU A 23 -3.78 10.29 23.20
CA LEU A 23 -4.18 10.74 24.53
C LEU A 23 -4.38 12.26 24.58
N GLU A 24 -3.50 13.03 23.96
CA GLU A 24 -3.61 14.49 23.87
C GLU A 24 -4.90 14.94 23.17
N HIS A 25 -5.26 14.32 22.05
CA HIS A 25 -6.51 14.65 21.36
C HIS A 25 -7.74 14.28 22.18
N MET A 26 -7.72 13.16 22.90
CA MET A 26 -8.81 12.76 23.78
C MET A 26 -8.94 13.71 24.98
N MET A 27 -7.83 14.18 25.54
CA MET A 27 -7.81 15.17 26.62
C MET A 27 -8.36 16.52 26.17
N ALA A 28 -8.06 16.93 24.92
CA ALA A 28 -8.54 18.19 24.36
C ALA A 28 -10.08 18.24 24.15
N LEU A 29 -10.79 17.13 24.33
CA LEU A 29 -12.27 17.11 24.32
C LEU A 29 -12.88 17.75 25.56
N PHE A 30 -12.10 17.88 26.64
CA PHE A 30 -12.56 18.38 27.92
C PHE A 30 -12.14 19.84 28.11
N PRO A 31 -13.02 20.70 28.64
CA PRO A 31 -12.62 22.02 29.14
C PRO A 31 -11.56 21.89 30.24
N GLU A 32 -10.66 22.87 30.38
CA GLU A 32 -9.55 22.82 31.36
C GLU A 32 -10.01 22.55 32.81
N GLU A 33 -11.19 23.03 33.19
CA GLU A 33 -11.74 22.88 34.54
C GLU A 33 -12.27 21.46 34.84
N GLU A 34 -12.59 20.69 33.79
CA GLU A 34 -13.20 19.36 33.90
C GLU A 34 -12.27 18.23 33.43
N ALA A 35 -11.09 18.58 32.89
CA ALA A 35 -10.13 17.65 32.34
C ALA A 35 -9.65 16.64 33.41
N PRO A 36 -9.92 15.34 33.21
CA PRO A 36 -9.37 14.30 34.08
C PRO A 36 -7.84 14.25 34.02
N ASP A 37 -7.20 13.79 35.09
CA ASP A 37 -5.76 13.52 35.09
C ASP A 37 -5.40 12.41 34.08
N ALA A 38 -4.16 12.46 33.57
CA ALA A 38 -3.63 11.48 32.64
C ALA A 38 -3.70 10.04 33.15
N ASN A 39 -3.59 9.83 34.47
CA ASN A 39 -3.74 8.49 35.05
C ASN A 39 -5.19 7.99 34.95
N ALA A 40 -6.17 8.85 35.22
CA ALA A 40 -7.59 8.51 35.08
C ALA A 40 -7.94 8.14 33.64
N PHE A 41 -7.34 8.81 32.64
CA PHE A 41 -7.49 8.41 31.23
C PHE A 41 -6.94 7.02 30.95
N ARG A 42 -5.73 6.70 31.44
CA ARG A 42 -5.14 5.37 31.23
C ARG A 42 -5.98 4.28 31.89
N GLU A 43 -6.43 4.52 33.11
CA GLU A 43 -7.32 3.60 33.83
C GLU A 43 -8.65 3.39 33.08
N ALA A 44 -9.26 4.48 32.59
CA ALA A 44 -10.49 4.40 31.80
C ALA A 44 -10.29 3.62 30.49
N LEU A 45 -9.16 3.79 29.79
CA LEU A 45 -8.84 3.05 28.56
C LEU A 45 -8.58 1.57 28.82
N VAL A 46 -7.92 1.22 29.94
CA VAL A 46 -7.72 -0.19 30.34
C VAL A 46 -9.07 -0.84 30.60
N ALA A 47 -9.90 -0.22 31.44
CA ALA A 47 -11.21 -0.77 31.75
C ALA A 47 -12.16 -0.77 30.53
N LEU A 48 -12.01 0.17 29.59
CA LEU A 48 -12.71 0.14 28.31
C LEU A 48 -12.25 -1.04 27.44
N SER A 49 -10.95 -1.33 27.39
CA SER A 49 -10.39 -2.50 26.71
C SER A 49 -10.95 -3.80 27.29
N GLU A 50 -10.98 -3.94 28.62
CA GLU A 50 -11.56 -5.09 29.31
C GLU A 50 -13.06 -5.24 29.00
N SER A 51 -13.81 -4.14 28.94
CA SER A 51 -15.23 -4.17 28.58
C SER A 51 -15.51 -4.66 27.15
N CYS A 52 -14.50 -4.67 26.29
CA CYS A 52 -14.56 -5.18 24.91
C CYS A 52 -14.27 -6.69 24.82
N GLU A 53 -13.92 -7.36 25.92
CA GLU A 53 -13.77 -8.81 25.94
C GLU A 53 -15.08 -9.51 25.56
N GLY A 54 -14.98 -10.55 24.72
CA GLY A 54 -16.15 -11.26 24.19
C GLY A 54 -16.98 -10.50 23.15
N ARG A 55 -16.64 -9.25 22.81
CA ARG A 55 -17.29 -8.49 21.73
C ARG A 55 -16.60 -8.73 20.39
N GLY A 56 -17.32 -8.47 19.29
CA GLY A 56 -16.76 -8.59 17.92
C GLY A 56 -15.77 -7.49 17.52
N PHE A 57 -15.55 -6.51 18.39
CA PHE A 57 -14.57 -5.44 18.21
C PHE A 57 -13.67 -5.35 19.45
N GLU A 58 -12.53 -4.71 19.28
CA GLU A 58 -11.55 -4.49 20.33
C GLU A 58 -11.02 -3.06 20.30
N LEU A 59 -10.61 -2.58 21.47
CA LEU A 59 -9.81 -1.37 21.57
C LEU A 59 -8.34 -1.73 21.30
N LYS A 60 -7.75 -1.15 20.25
CA LYS A 60 -6.36 -1.37 19.89
C LYS A 60 -5.56 -0.09 20.04
N GLN A 61 -4.42 -0.18 20.70
CA GLN A 61 -3.40 0.86 20.70
C GLN A 61 -2.40 0.60 19.56
N VAL A 62 -2.19 1.61 18.72
CA VAL A 62 -1.25 1.66 17.60
C VAL A 62 -0.33 2.87 17.75
N ALA A 63 0.67 3.00 16.87
CA ALA A 63 1.66 4.07 16.94
C ALA A 63 1.04 5.48 16.92
N SER A 64 -0.06 5.67 16.19
CA SER A 64 -0.78 6.95 16.12
C SER A 64 -1.87 7.14 17.18
N GLY A 65 -2.10 6.18 18.08
CA GLY A 65 -3.07 6.31 19.18
C GLY A 65 -3.99 5.10 19.36
N TYR A 66 -5.20 5.33 19.86
CA TYR A 66 -6.20 4.30 20.14
C TYR A 66 -7.29 4.30 19.07
N ARG A 67 -7.77 3.12 18.68
CA ARG A 67 -8.93 2.96 17.79
C ARG A 67 -9.75 1.72 18.17
N PHE A 68 -11.03 1.74 17.82
CA PHE A 68 -11.80 0.50 17.72
C PHE A 68 -11.56 -0.17 16.37
N GLN A 69 -11.43 -1.49 16.40
CA GLN A 69 -11.35 -2.31 15.21
C GLN A 69 -12.06 -3.65 15.40
N VAL A 70 -12.49 -4.25 14.31
CA VAL A 70 -13.11 -5.59 14.33
C VAL A 70 -12.02 -6.62 14.64
N ARG A 71 -12.37 -7.63 15.45
CA ARG A 71 -11.44 -8.72 15.78
C ARG A 71 -11.06 -9.50 14.52
N GLN A 72 -9.78 -9.87 14.41
CA GLN A 72 -9.25 -10.57 13.24
C GLN A 72 -9.96 -11.89 12.94
N GLU A 73 -10.43 -12.61 13.97
CA GLU A 73 -11.20 -13.85 13.84
C GLU A 73 -12.47 -13.66 12.99
N LEU A 74 -13.06 -12.46 13.01
CA LEU A 74 -14.29 -12.15 12.29
C LEU A 74 -14.05 -11.65 10.85
N ALA A 75 -12.79 -11.54 10.42
CA ALA A 75 -12.42 -10.95 9.13
C ALA A 75 -13.08 -11.66 7.93
N THR A 76 -13.25 -12.99 7.98
CA THR A 76 -13.87 -13.78 6.90
C THR A 76 -15.33 -13.41 6.63
N TRP A 77 -16.06 -12.97 7.67
CA TRP A 77 -17.46 -12.57 7.55
C TRP A 77 -17.59 -11.08 7.28
N VAL A 78 -16.92 -10.24 8.07
CA VAL A 78 -17.00 -8.79 7.95
C VAL A 78 -16.39 -8.31 6.63
N GLY A 79 -15.35 -8.98 6.14
CA GLY A 79 -14.73 -8.73 4.84
C GLY A 79 -15.70 -8.79 3.65
N ARG A 80 -16.82 -9.50 3.77
CA ARG A 80 -17.84 -9.61 2.71
C ARG A 80 -18.68 -8.34 2.54
N LEU A 81 -18.59 -7.38 3.47
CA LEU A 81 -19.30 -6.10 3.38
C LEU A 81 -18.75 -5.21 2.26
N TRP A 82 -17.48 -5.41 1.87
CA TRP A 82 -16.85 -4.68 0.80
C TRP A 82 -16.98 -5.45 -0.52
N GLU A 83 -17.53 -4.79 -1.55
CA GLU A 83 -17.71 -5.37 -2.89
C GLU A 83 -16.37 -5.65 -3.57
N GLU A 84 -15.37 -4.80 -3.33
CA GLU A 84 -14.02 -4.97 -3.83
C GLU A 84 -13.16 -5.76 -2.85
N LYS A 85 -12.59 -6.87 -3.31
CA LYS A 85 -11.58 -7.60 -2.55
C LYS A 85 -10.33 -6.72 -2.44
N PRO A 86 -9.78 -6.51 -1.24
CA PRO A 86 -8.53 -5.78 -1.10
C PRO A 86 -7.45 -6.48 -1.92
N GLN A 87 -6.68 -5.67 -2.66
CA GLN A 87 -5.62 -6.15 -3.54
C GLN A 87 -4.61 -6.97 -2.72
N ARG A 88 -4.38 -8.21 -3.13
CA ARG A 88 -3.41 -9.09 -2.45
C ARG A 88 -2.01 -8.59 -2.74
N TYR A 89 -1.18 -8.50 -1.70
CA TYR A 89 0.23 -8.16 -1.85
C TYR A 89 1.02 -9.37 -2.33
N THR A 90 1.95 -9.14 -3.24
CA THR A 90 2.86 -10.19 -3.71
C THR A 90 3.88 -10.53 -2.63
N ARG A 91 4.41 -11.75 -2.68
CA ARG A 91 5.47 -12.21 -1.78
C ARG A 91 6.71 -11.31 -1.87
N ALA A 92 7.12 -10.93 -3.07
CA ALA A 92 8.29 -10.06 -3.29
C ALA A 92 8.14 -8.68 -2.62
N LEU A 93 6.93 -8.10 -2.63
CA LEU A 93 6.64 -6.83 -1.97
C LEU A 93 6.76 -6.97 -0.45
N LEU A 94 6.15 -8.01 0.13
CA LEU A 94 6.19 -8.25 1.57
C LEU A 94 7.59 -8.63 2.07
N GLU A 95 8.36 -9.39 1.31
CA GLU A 95 9.77 -9.69 1.61
C GLU A 95 10.64 -8.43 1.63
N THR A 96 10.46 -7.57 0.62
CA THR A 96 11.19 -6.30 0.53
C THR A 96 10.84 -5.40 1.72
N LEU A 97 9.55 -5.30 2.06
CA LEU A 97 9.09 -4.53 3.21
C LEU A 97 9.64 -5.08 4.53
N ALA A 98 9.63 -6.41 4.71
CA ALA A 98 10.18 -7.05 5.89
C ALA A 98 11.67 -6.73 6.06
N LEU A 99 12.47 -6.81 4.99
CA LEU A 99 13.88 -6.43 5.05
C LEU A 99 14.07 -4.98 5.48
N ILE A 100 13.26 -4.05 4.97
CA ILE A 100 13.30 -2.65 5.40
C ILE A 100 12.94 -2.54 6.89
N ALA A 101 11.89 -3.20 7.36
CA ALA A 101 11.44 -3.13 8.75
C ALA A 101 12.52 -3.61 9.74
N TYR A 102 13.20 -4.72 9.45
CA TYR A 102 14.21 -5.32 10.34
C TYR A 102 15.63 -4.76 10.18
N ARG A 103 15.96 -4.13 9.06
CA ARG A 103 17.33 -3.67 8.74
C ARG A 103 17.46 -2.18 8.43
N GLN A 104 16.39 -1.40 8.60
CA GLN A 104 16.46 0.05 8.45
C GLN A 104 17.56 0.69 9.33
N PRO A 105 18.24 1.74 8.85
CA PRO A 105 18.13 2.31 7.51
C PRO A 105 18.89 1.48 6.45
N ILE A 106 18.22 1.10 5.36
CA ILE A 106 18.78 0.22 4.32
C ILE A 106 18.60 0.80 2.91
N THR A 107 19.56 0.56 2.02
CA THR A 107 19.54 0.99 0.60
C THR A 107 18.96 -0.09 -0.31
N ARG A 108 18.51 0.28 -1.53
CA ARG A 108 18.03 -0.70 -2.52
C ARG A 108 19.07 -1.78 -2.83
N GLY A 109 20.34 -1.39 -3.00
CA GLY A 109 21.43 -2.34 -3.30
C GLY A 109 21.66 -3.35 -2.18
N GLU A 110 21.62 -2.91 -0.91
CA GLU A 110 21.73 -3.83 0.24
C GLU A 110 20.54 -4.81 0.31
N ILE A 111 19.33 -4.39 -0.09
CA ILE A 111 18.18 -5.30 -0.18
C ILE A 111 18.40 -6.36 -1.26
N GLU A 112 18.86 -5.94 -2.45
CA GLU A 112 19.16 -6.84 -3.57
C GLU A 112 20.26 -7.85 -3.23
N GLU A 113 21.31 -7.41 -2.55
CA GLU A 113 22.40 -8.27 -2.07
C GLU A 113 21.88 -9.35 -1.12
N ILE A 114 20.99 -9.01 -0.19
CA ILE A 114 20.44 -9.96 0.78
C ILE A 114 19.45 -10.93 0.10
N ARG A 115 18.63 -10.46 -0.85
CA ARG A 115 17.65 -11.30 -1.56
C ARG A 115 18.27 -12.15 -2.67
N GLY A 116 19.43 -11.78 -3.18
CA GLY A 116 20.08 -12.42 -4.32
C GLY A 116 19.38 -12.19 -5.67
N VAL A 117 18.38 -11.32 -5.72
CA VAL A 117 17.62 -10.94 -6.91
C VAL A 117 17.37 -9.44 -6.94
N SER A 118 17.20 -8.87 -8.13
CA SER A 118 16.87 -7.46 -8.31
C SER A 118 15.54 -7.10 -7.65
N VAL A 119 15.43 -5.88 -7.13
CA VAL A 119 14.19 -5.35 -6.56
C VAL A 119 13.59 -4.39 -7.57
N SER A 120 12.40 -4.73 -8.08
CA SER A 120 11.69 -3.86 -9.02
C SER A 120 11.46 -2.46 -8.43
N SER A 121 11.73 -1.43 -9.24
CA SER A 121 11.48 -0.04 -8.87
C SER A 121 10.00 0.21 -8.54
N ASN A 122 9.09 -0.56 -9.13
CA ASN A 122 7.65 -0.48 -8.86
C ASN A 122 7.30 -0.93 -7.45
N ILE A 123 8.01 -1.93 -6.88
CA ILE A 123 7.82 -2.35 -5.48
C ILE A 123 8.18 -1.20 -4.54
N VAL A 124 9.34 -0.58 -4.73
CA VAL A 124 9.81 0.53 -3.89
C VAL A 124 8.88 1.74 -4.03
N ARG A 125 8.38 2.02 -5.24
CA ARG A 125 7.37 3.06 -5.48
C ARG A 125 6.07 2.77 -4.72
N THR A 126 5.54 1.55 -4.85
CA THR A 126 4.28 1.14 -4.20
C THR A 126 4.36 1.24 -2.68
N LEU A 127 5.50 0.84 -2.08
CA LEU A 127 5.72 0.94 -0.63
C LEU A 127 5.77 2.41 -0.15
N GLN A 128 6.28 3.33 -0.97
CA GLN A 128 6.30 4.76 -0.68
C GLN A 128 4.93 5.42 -0.88
N GLU A 129 4.21 5.09 -1.95
CA GLU A 129 2.87 5.60 -2.23
C GLU A 129 1.86 5.21 -1.15
N ARG A 130 2.02 4.01 -0.57
CA ARG A 130 1.26 3.55 0.61
C ARG A 130 1.75 4.14 1.93
N GLU A 131 2.75 5.01 1.86
CA GLU A 131 3.43 5.64 2.99
C GLU A 131 3.99 4.64 4.00
N TRP A 132 4.23 3.37 3.63
CA TRP A 132 4.80 2.38 4.56
C TRP A 132 6.30 2.59 4.77
N ILE A 133 6.98 3.10 3.74
CA ILE A 133 8.39 3.45 3.81
C ILE A 133 8.60 4.90 3.36
N ARG A 134 9.71 5.49 3.80
CA ARG A 134 10.18 6.80 3.36
C ARG A 134 11.69 6.82 3.21
N VAL A 135 12.20 7.79 2.46
CA VAL A 135 13.63 8.08 2.40
C VAL A 135 14.05 8.84 3.66
N VAL A 136 15.04 8.32 4.38
CA VAL A 136 15.61 8.95 5.59
C VAL A 136 16.92 9.68 5.34
N GLY A 137 17.55 9.44 4.19
CA GLY A 137 18.82 10.05 3.80
C GLY A 137 19.45 9.33 2.63
N HIS A 138 20.71 9.64 2.35
CA HIS A 138 21.50 9.00 1.30
C HIS A 138 22.82 8.49 1.89
N ARG A 139 23.29 7.32 1.45
CA ARG A 139 24.55 6.74 1.91
C ARG A 139 25.73 7.48 1.29
N ASP A 140 26.82 7.62 2.05
CA ASP A 140 28.05 8.29 1.60
C ASP A 140 28.98 7.32 0.84
N VAL A 141 28.48 6.81 -0.28
CA VAL A 141 29.20 5.93 -1.22
C VAL A 141 28.98 6.43 -2.65
N PRO A 142 29.79 6.03 -3.64
CA PRO A 142 29.58 6.42 -5.04
C PRO A 142 28.14 6.15 -5.49
N GLY A 143 27.52 7.15 -6.14
CA GLY A 143 26.11 7.11 -6.53
C GLY A 143 25.11 7.54 -5.45
N ARG A 144 25.56 7.77 -4.21
CA ARG A 144 24.76 8.27 -3.07
C ARG A 144 23.34 7.68 -3.00
N PRO A 145 23.20 6.35 -2.89
CA PRO A 145 21.89 5.71 -2.94
C PRO A 145 21.02 6.12 -1.75
N ALA A 146 19.71 6.24 -2.01
CA ALA A 146 18.71 6.54 -0.99
C ALA A 146 18.62 5.40 0.05
N MET A 147 18.45 5.78 1.32
CA MET A 147 18.21 4.88 2.44
C MET A 147 16.75 4.95 2.86
N PHE A 148 16.13 3.78 3.01
CA PHE A 148 14.73 3.61 3.37
C PHE A 148 14.56 3.22 4.83
N ALA A 149 13.46 3.70 5.41
CA ALA A 149 12.98 3.31 6.73
C ALA A 149 11.44 3.26 6.73
N THR A 150 10.88 2.49 7.66
CA THR A 150 9.44 2.43 7.91
C THR A 150 8.89 3.73 8.50
N THR A 151 7.58 3.92 8.38
CA THR A 151 6.86 5.09 8.89
C THR A 151 5.91 4.73 10.04
N ARG A 152 5.21 5.74 10.59
CA ARG A 152 4.08 5.49 11.51
C ARG A 152 2.91 4.80 10.82
N GLN A 153 2.64 5.13 9.55
CA GLN A 153 1.57 4.50 8.79
C GLN A 153 1.81 2.98 8.62
N PHE A 154 3.06 2.56 8.48
CA PHE A 154 3.42 1.14 8.54
C PHE A 154 3.01 0.53 9.89
N LEU A 155 3.42 1.15 11.01
CA LEU A 155 3.08 0.63 12.35
C LEU A 155 1.56 0.56 12.56
N ASP A 156 0.82 1.59 12.16
CA ASP A 156 -0.63 1.62 12.27
C ASP A 156 -1.32 0.57 11.39
N TYR A 157 -0.79 0.30 10.21
CA TYR A 157 -1.31 -0.73 9.31
C TYR A 157 -1.11 -2.13 9.90
N PHE A 158 0.06 -2.39 10.48
CA PHE A 158 0.39 -3.68 11.09
C PHE A 158 -0.02 -3.80 12.57
N ASN A 159 -0.81 -2.85 13.09
CA ASN A 159 -1.31 -2.82 14.47
C ASN A 159 -0.20 -2.81 15.55
N LEU A 160 0.91 -2.14 15.27
CA LEU A 160 2.07 -2.02 16.14
C LEU A 160 2.13 -0.62 16.79
N GLN A 161 2.60 -0.54 18.03
CA GLN A 161 2.89 0.74 18.69
C GLN A 161 4.28 1.25 18.32
N ASN A 162 5.23 0.33 18.15
CA ASN A 162 6.62 0.64 17.87
C ASN A 162 7.30 -0.57 17.19
N LEU A 163 8.50 -0.34 16.67
CA LEU A 163 9.25 -1.36 15.92
C LEU A 163 9.75 -2.54 16.78
N ASN A 164 9.80 -2.40 18.11
CA ASN A 164 10.26 -3.49 18.98
C ASN A 164 9.20 -4.58 19.15
N GLU A 165 7.95 -4.32 18.76
CA GLU A 165 6.87 -5.31 18.74
C GLU A 165 6.93 -6.25 17.52
N LEU A 166 7.86 -6.00 16.60
CA LEU A 166 8.11 -6.92 15.49
C LEU A 166 8.65 -8.25 16.03
N PRO A 167 8.09 -9.40 15.61
CA PRO A 167 8.57 -10.70 16.04
C PRO A 167 10.07 -10.87 15.76
N PRO A 168 10.87 -11.38 16.71
CA PRO A 168 12.28 -11.62 16.44
C PRO A 168 12.43 -12.62 15.28
N LEU A 169 13.48 -12.44 14.47
CA LEU A 169 13.71 -13.26 13.27
C LEU A 169 13.79 -14.77 13.56
N SER A 170 14.14 -15.16 14.80
CA SER A 170 14.12 -16.54 15.28
C SER A 170 12.72 -17.13 15.33
N GLU A 171 11.72 -16.36 15.77
CA GLU A 171 10.32 -16.81 15.90
C GLU A 171 9.61 -16.86 14.53
N ILE A 172 10.00 -16.01 13.58
CA ILE A 172 9.45 -16.02 12.21
C ILE A 172 9.72 -17.34 11.50
N ARG A 173 10.91 -17.93 11.70
CA ARG A 173 11.25 -19.24 11.12
C ARG A 173 10.33 -20.36 11.59
N ASP A 174 9.80 -20.25 12.80
CA ASP A 174 8.88 -21.24 13.34
C ASP A 174 7.43 -20.95 12.89
N LEU A 175 7.05 -19.68 12.78
CA LEU A 175 5.77 -19.26 12.16
C LEU A 175 5.68 -19.66 10.69
N GLU A 176 6.75 -19.55 9.90
CA GLU A 176 6.75 -19.97 8.49
C GLU A 176 6.57 -21.49 8.35
N LYS A 177 7.19 -22.28 9.25
CA LYS A 177 6.98 -23.73 9.32
C LYS A 177 5.53 -24.07 9.68
N MET A 178 4.94 -23.34 10.65
CA MET A 178 3.54 -23.53 11.05
C MET A 178 2.57 -23.11 9.94
N ALA A 179 2.80 -21.96 9.30
CA ALA A 179 1.97 -21.49 8.19
C ALA A 179 2.00 -22.48 7.02
N LYS A 180 3.17 -23.03 6.71
CA LYS A 180 3.34 -24.07 5.69
C LYS A 180 2.56 -25.35 6.04
N GLN A 181 2.57 -25.77 7.31
CA GLN A 181 1.78 -26.90 7.81
C GLN A 181 0.27 -26.64 7.74
N LEU A 182 -0.20 -25.41 7.95
CA LEU A 182 -1.62 -25.06 7.79
C LEU A 182 -2.07 -25.00 6.32
N THR A 183 -1.17 -24.69 5.38
CA THR A 183 -1.45 -24.72 3.94
C THR A 183 -1.29 -26.12 3.31
N GLU A 184 -0.57 -27.02 3.97
CA GLU A 184 -0.34 -28.41 3.54
C GLU A 184 -1.32 -29.40 4.22
N THR A 185 -2.61 -29.06 4.37
CA THR A 185 -3.63 -30.10 4.59
C THR A 185 -3.75 -30.93 3.31
N PRO A 186 -3.54 -32.27 3.36
CA PRO A 186 -3.76 -33.12 2.19
C PRO A 186 -5.24 -33.13 1.85
N GLU A 187 -5.59 -32.81 0.61
CA GLU A 187 -6.80 -33.31 -0.01
C GLU A 187 -6.68 -34.84 -0.14
N GLN A 188 -6.94 -35.56 0.95
CA GLN A 188 -7.17 -37.00 0.92
C GLN A 188 -8.36 -37.33 1.81
N GLY A 189 -9.52 -37.19 1.19
CA GLY A 189 -10.79 -37.72 1.65
C GLY A 189 -11.53 -38.33 0.47
N SER A 190 -10.85 -39.10 -0.39
CA SER A 190 -11.50 -40.05 -1.27
C SER A 190 -12.16 -41.12 -0.39
N LEU A 191 -13.45 -40.94 -0.12
CA LEU A 191 -14.29 -42.00 0.42
C LEU A 191 -14.34 -43.11 -0.63
N GLU A 192 -13.58 -44.17 -0.39
CA GLU A 192 -13.78 -45.47 -1.03
C GLU A 192 -15.20 -45.94 -0.69
N VAL A 193 -16.07 -45.98 -1.69
CA VAL A 193 -17.34 -46.68 -1.63
C VAL A 193 -17.23 -47.89 -2.56
N GLU A 194 -17.13 -49.08 -1.96
CA GLU A 194 -17.25 -50.37 -2.61
C GLU A 194 -18.58 -50.48 -3.40
N PRO A 195 -18.59 -51.11 -4.59
CA PRO A 195 -19.75 -51.11 -5.45
C PRO A 195 -20.77 -52.17 -5.01
N ALA A 196 -22.05 -51.78 -4.95
CA ALA A 196 -23.17 -52.71 -4.95
C ALA A 196 -24.13 -52.33 -6.09
N GLU A 197 -24.44 -53.32 -6.92
CA GLU A 197 -25.38 -53.28 -8.05
C GLU A 197 -26.75 -52.71 -7.61
N THR A 198 -27.53 -51.93 -8.37
CA THR A 198 -28.25 -52.25 -9.62
C THR A 198 -29.14 -51.03 -9.99
N THR A 199 -29.37 -50.79 -11.31
CA THR A 199 -30.53 -50.12 -11.97
C THR A 199 -30.82 -48.64 -11.59
N GLU A 200 -31.07 -47.67 -12.46
CA GLU A 200 -31.74 -47.59 -13.77
C GLU A 200 -31.15 -46.44 -14.62
N ALA A 201 -31.40 -46.51 -15.93
CA ALA A 201 -31.06 -45.53 -16.93
C ALA A 201 -31.81 -44.20 -16.76
N VAL A 202 -31.09 -43.09 -16.85
CA VAL A 202 -31.58 -41.85 -17.46
C VAL A 202 -30.47 -41.20 -18.29
N ASP A 203 -30.82 -40.98 -19.54
CA ASP A 203 -30.12 -40.27 -20.59
C ASP A 203 -30.15 -38.75 -20.32
N ALA A 204 -28.99 -38.11 -20.34
CA ALA A 204 -28.84 -36.68 -20.56
C ALA A 204 -27.44 -36.41 -21.09
N SER A 205 -27.33 -36.42 -22.41
CA SER A 205 -26.22 -35.84 -23.16
C SER A 205 -26.21 -34.32 -22.97
N GLU A 206 -25.16 -33.77 -22.34
CA GLU A 206 -24.71 -32.39 -22.53
C GLU A 206 -23.24 -32.25 -22.09
N VAL A 207 -22.36 -32.32 -23.09
CA VAL A 207 -21.03 -31.68 -23.24
C VAL A 207 -20.35 -31.15 -21.95
N HIS A 208 -19.33 -31.87 -21.47
CA HIS A 208 -18.22 -31.27 -20.72
C HIS A 208 -16.96 -31.44 -21.57
N GLU A 209 -16.66 -30.41 -22.35
CA GLU A 209 -15.36 -30.25 -22.99
C GLU A 209 -14.33 -30.02 -21.88
N VAL A 210 -13.54 -31.05 -21.61
CA VAL A 210 -12.32 -30.96 -20.81
C VAL A 210 -11.35 -30.03 -21.54
N ILE A 211 -11.25 -28.79 -21.08
CA ILE A 211 -10.09 -27.95 -21.37
C ILE A 211 -9.01 -28.44 -20.41
N ASP A 212 -8.07 -29.24 -20.92
CA ASP A 212 -6.77 -29.46 -20.30
C ASP A 212 -6.09 -28.09 -20.18
N VAL A 213 -6.25 -27.45 -19.03
CA VAL A 213 -5.38 -26.34 -18.64
C VAL A 213 -4.11 -27.01 -18.14
N GLU A 214 -3.14 -27.20 -19.02
CA GLU A 214 -1.76 -27.41 -18.61
C GLU A 214 -1.44 -26.32 -17.58
N GLU A 215 -1.17 -26.73 -16.34
CA GLU A 215 -0.60 -25.88 -15.31
C GLU A 215 0.78 -25.42 -15.80
N GLN A 216 0.79 -24.40 -16.64
CA GLN A 216 1.93 -23.51 -16.71
C GLN A 216 2.07 -22.95 -15.30
N SER A 217 3.15 -23.32 -14.63
CA SER A 217 3.44 -22.83 -13.29
C SER A 217 3.27 -21.31 -13.29
N ALA A 218 2.63 -20.74 -12.27
CA ALA A 218 2.42 -19.30 -12.21
C ALA A 218 3.72 -18.50 -12.44
N ALA A 219 4.88 -19.07 -12.09
CA ALA A 219 6.20 -18.53 -12.38
C ALA A 219 6.51 -18.35 -13.87
N ALA A 220 6.04 -19.24 -14.75
CA ALA A 220 6.19 -19.12 -16.19
C ALA A 220 5.31 -18.00 -16.77
N LEU A 221 4.05 -17.91 -16.31
CA LEU A 221 3.16 -16.81 -16.68
C LEU A 221 3.68 -15.44 -16.22
N PHE A 222 4.30 -15.36 -15.04
CA PHE A 222 4.92 -14.11 -14.58
C PHE A 222 6.17 -13.74 -15.36
N ALA A 223 6.99 -14.71 -15.78
CA ALA A 223 8.15 -14.44 -16.62
C ALA A 223 7.74 -13.95 -18.03
N GLU A 224 6.67 -14.50 -18.58
CA GLU A 224 6.12 -14.08 -19.88
C GLU A 224 5.51 -12.67 -19.80
N LEU A 225 4.84 -12.33 -18.69
CA LEU A 225 4.36 -10.97 -18.43
C LEU A 225 5.51 -9.95 -18.27
N ASP A 226 6.58 -10.31 -17.57
CA ASP A 226 7.76 -9.45 -17.40
C ASP A 226 8.48 -9.22 -18.75
N GLU A 227 8.53 -10.22 -19.64
CA GLU A 227 9.05 -10.05 -21.00
C GLU A 227 8.17 -9.14 -21.87
N MET A 228 6.85 -9.25 -21.76
CA MET A 228 5.92 -8.37 -22.48
C MET A 228 5.95 -6.93 -21.94
N GLU A 229 6.25 -6.73 -20.66
CA GLU A 229 6.38 -5.41 -20.04
C GLU A 229 7.69 -4.70 -20.44
N ALA A 230 8.75 -5.45 -20.77
CA ALA A 230 10.02 -4.90 -21.24
C ALA A 230 9.93 -4.20 -22.61
N ASP A 231 8.90 -4.51 -23.41
CA ASP A 231 8.68 -3.95 -24.75
C ASP A 231 7.70 -2.75 -24.77
N LEU A 232 7.19 -2.36 -23.59
CA LEU A 232 6.33 -1.18 -23.43
C LEU A 232 7.20 0.09 -23.27
N PRO A 233 6.94 1.15 -24.05
CA PRO A 233 7.73 2.38 -23.96
C PRO A 233 7.49 3.10 -22.62
N ASP A 234 8.58 3.44 -21.95
CA ASP A 234 8.61 4.03 -20.59
C ASP A 234 7.97 5.43 -20.47
N ASN A 235 7.60 6.10 -21.57
CA ASN A 235 7.05 7.46 -21.57
C ASN A 235 5.94 7.68 -22.60
N PHE A 236 4.93 8.47 -22.19
CA PHE A 236 3.77 8.86 -23.01
C PHE A 236 4.15 9.61 -24.31
N ASP A 237 5.34 10.22 -24.36
CA ASP A 237 5.87 10.94 -25.53
C ASP A 237 6.21 10.03 -26.73
N ASP A 238 6.52 8.75 -26.50
CA ASP A 238 6.80 7.80 -27.59
C ASP A 238 5.53 7.29 -28.28
N LEU A 239 4.38 7.34 -27.60
CA LEU A 239 3.08 7.01 -28.18
C LEU A 239 2.63 8.08 -29.18
N ILE A 240 2.95 9.34 -28.92
CA ILE A 240 2.60 10.49 -29.77
C ILE A 240 3.45 10.52 -31.05
N LYS A 241 4.72 10.08 -31.00
CA LYS A 241 5.58 10.00 -32.19
C LYS A 241 5.17 8.89 -33.16
N LYS A 242 4.58 7.79 -32.67
CA LYS A 242 4.10 6.69 -33.53
C LYS A 242 2.78 6.98 -34.25
N GLN A 243 1.97 7.92 -33.75
CA GLN A 243 0.66 8.26 -34.37
C GLN A 243 0.70 9.41 -35.38
N LYS A 244 1.83 10.10 -35.59
CA LYS A 244 1.91 11.25 -36.51
C LYS A 244 2.62 10.92 -37.82
N VAL A 245 2.10 9.95 -38.57
CA VAL A 245 2.33 9.85 -40.03
C VAL A 245 1.05 9.35 -40.72
N GLU A 246 -0.06 10.08 -40.60
CA GLU A 246 -1.14 9.99 -41.59
C GLU A 246 -2.04 11.23 -41.51
N SER A 247 -1.59 12.35 -42.08
CA SER A 247 -2.50 13.46 -42.35
C SER A 247 -2.01 14.27 -43.55
N LEU A 248 -2.59 13.92 -44.70
CA LEU A 248 -3.11 14.82 -45.75
C LEU A 248 -2.14 15.89 -46.28
N GLU A 249 -1.66 15.68 -47.50
CA GLU A 249 -1.12 16.75 -48.35
C GLU A 249 -2.22 17.78 -48.67
N PRO A 250 -1.93 19.09 -48.59
CA PRO A 250 -2.62 20.07 -49.41
C PRO A 250 -1.74 20.43 -50.61
N ASP A 251 -2.29 20.12 -51.78
CA ASP A 251 -1.94 20.65 -53.09
C ASP A 251 -2.17 22.18 -53.07
N GLU A 252 -1.13 23.02 -53.20
CA GLU A 252 -1.26 24.33 -53.86
C GLU A 252 0.04 24.71 -54.60
N LYS A 253 -0.09 24.84 -55.92
CA LYS A 253 0.92 25.33 -56.85
C LYS A 253 1.05 26.85 -56.81
N GLU A 254 2.30 27.30 -56.77
CA GLU A 254 2.91 28.46 -57.45
C GLU A 254 2.01 29.62 -57.96
N SER A 255 2.27 30.85 -57.51
CA SER A 255 3.23 31.80 -58.16
C SER A 255 2.94 33.29 -57.90
N SER A 256 4.05 34.05 -57.78
CA SER A 256 4.21 35.52 -57.91
C SER A 256 3.65 36.40 -56.78
N ASN A 257 4.30 37.47 -56.30
CA ASN A 257 5.25 38.37 -56.95
C ASN A 257 6.09 39.17 -55.93
N THR A 258 7.25 39.65 -56.40
CA THR A 258 8.18 40.72 -55.93
C THR A 258 7.54 41.87 -55.12
N GLU A 259 8.21 42.60 -54.21
CA GLU A 259 9.37 43.48 -54.43
C GLU A 259 9.82 44.15 -53.11
N SER A 260 11.11 44.47 -53.00
CA SER A 260 11.78 45.21 -51.90
C SER A 260 11.91 46.69 -52.22
N VAL A 261 11.61 47.63 -51.30
CA VAL A 261 12.29 48.95 -51.20
C VAL A 261 12.21 49.50 -49.76
N GLU A 262 13.34 50.09 -49.36
CA GLU A 262 13.75 50.81 -48.15
C GLU A 262 12.88 52.04 -47.78
N ASP A 263 12.92 52.50 -46.52
CA ASP A 263 13.66 53.72 -46.11
C ASP A 263 13.25 54.30 -44.72
N SER A 264 14.29 54.70 -43.99
CA SER A 264 14.51 55.78 -42.99
C SER A 264 13.60 56.10 -41.76
N GLY A 265 14.29 56.49 -40.67
CA GLY A 265 13.81 57.39 -39.60
C GLY A 265 13.99 56.83 -38.17
N ASP A 266 15.17 56.89 -37.55
CA ASP A 266 15.77 58.01 -36.78
C ASP A 266 15.49 58.00 -35.25
N SER A 267 16.60 58.12 -34.51
CA SER A 267 16.81 58.78 -33.20
C SER A 267 16.25 58.26 -31.86
N THR A 268 17.23 58.01 -30.96
CA THR A 268 17.32 58.39 -29.53
C THR A 268 16.42 57.69 -28.50
N GLU A 269 16.95 56.85 -27.60
CA GLU A 269 17.74 57.17 -26.39
C GLU A 269 16.99 57.99 -25.32
N SER A 270 16.62 57.34 -24.21
CA SER A 270 16.89 57.76 -22.81
C SER A 270 15.94 57.03 -21.84
N THR A 271 16.38 55.96 -21.17
CA THR A 271 16.71 55.95 -19.73
C THR A 271 15.83 56.83 -18.82
N ARG A 272 15.10 56.18 -17.89
CA ARG A 272 15.28 56.49 -16.45
C ARG A 272 14.76 55.37 -15.55
N LYS A 273 15.57 55.17 -14.52
CA LYS A 273 15.56 54.20 -13.45
C LYS A 273 15.23 54.97 -12.17
N THR A 274 14.30 54.48 -11.35
CA THR A 274 14.20 54.83 -9.93
C THR A 274 13.62 53.65 -9.16
N PRO A 275 14.33 53.12 -8.16
CA PRO A 275 13.72 52.52 -6.98
C PRO A 275 13.70 53.57 -5.85
N GLU A 276 12.61 53.65 -5.10
CA GLU A 276 12.60 54.29 -3.78
C GLU A 276 12.16 53.26 -2.74
N ASP A 277 13.07 53.03 -1.78
CA ASP A 277 12.78 52.52 -0.44
C ASP A 277 11.98 53.58 0.34
N SER A 278 11.05 53.15 1.22
CA SER A 278 11.16 53.37 2.68
C SER A 278 9.82 53.26 3.42
N LEU A 279 9.92 52.66 4.61
CA LEU A 279 9.05 52.67 5.80
C LEU A 279 7.90 51.67 5.88
#